data_AF-A0A3P7LLF6-F1
#
_entry.id   AF-A0A3P7LLF6-F1
#
_cell.length_a   1.000
_cell.length_b   1.000
_cell.length_c   1.000
_cell.angle_alpha   90.00
_cell.angle_beta   90.00
_cell.angle_gamma   90.00
#
_symmetry.space_group_name_H-M   'P 1'
#
loop_
_entity.id
_entity.type
_entity.pdbx_description
1 polymer ?
#
loop_
_entity_poly.entity_id
_entity_poly.type
_entity_poly.pdbx_seq_one_letter_code
_entity_poly.pdbx_strand_id
1 'polypeptide(L)'
;MHLERLSLMTFDLGFEASHSDVCEHMLAIARSGTTFKHLSYTSFIGFDPTDDVVQTFLDRCQVRSLRLTMMRGPFIPPQPDYMVGKVRQVDHLELGEVVQKPNIFNSLVTYENVFKKVFPSVQDIHYFQHW
;
A
#
# COMPACT_ATOMS: atom_id res chain seq x y z
N MET A 1 -19.04 6.46 -8.21
CA MET A 1 -19.47 5.44 -7.22
C MET A 1 -18.64 5.66 -5.96
N HIS A 2 -19.26 5.69 -4.77
CA HIS A 2 -18.59 5.94 -3.50
C HIS A 2 -18.75 4.72 -2.61
N LEU A 3 -17.65 4.06 -2.29
CA LEU A 3 -17.61 2.88 -1.43
C LEU A 3 -17.10 3.26 -0.04
N GLU A 4 -17.55 2.55 0.99
CA GLU A 4 -16.92 2.72 2.31
C GLU A 4 -15.55 2.02 2.34
N ARG A 5 -15.46 0.82 1.75
CA ARG A 5 -14.28 -0.03 1.77
C ARG A 5 -14.07 -0.73 0.44
N LEU A 6 -12.80 -0.90 0.07
CA LEU A 6 -12.35 -1.76 -1.03
C LEU A 6 -11.27 -2.71 -0.50
N SER A 7 -11.37 -3.98 -0.88
CA SER A 7 -10.34 -4.99 -0.62
C SER A 7 -9.81 -5.49 -1.96
N LEU A 8 -8.49 -5.49 -2.13
CA LEU A 8 -7.81 -5.94 -3.35
C LEU A 8 -6.73 -6.94 -2.96
N MET A 9 -6.60 -8.01 -3.74
CA MET A 9 -5.49 -8.96 -3.61
C MET A 9 -4.78 -9.09 -4.95
N THR A 10 -3.44 -9.08 -4.96
CA THR A 10 -2.67 -9.25 -6.20
C THR A 10 -3.03 -10.56 -6.93
N PHE A 11 -3.48 -11.59 -6.20
CA PHE A 11 -3.94 -12.85 -6.76
C PHE A 11 -5.15 -12.74 -7.70
N ASP A 12 -5.98 -11.71 -7.53
CA ASP A 12 -7.15 -11.48 -8.39
C ASP A 12 -6.74 -11.25 -9.86
N LEU A 13 -5.46 -10.94 -10.11
CA LEU A 13 -4.89 -10.74 -11.44
C LEU A 13 -4.20 -11.99 -12.02
N GLY A 14 -4.13 -13.09 -11.25
CA GLY A 14 -3.45 -14.34 -11.62
C GLY A 14 -2.02 -14.45 -11.08
N PHE A 15 -1.48 -15.68 -11.07
CA PHE A 15 -0.16 -16.00 -10.49
C PHE A 15 1.03 -15.31 -11.18
N GLU A 16 0.88 -14.89 -12.44
CA GLU A 16 1.94 -14.29 -13.25
C GLU A 16 1.77 -12.78 -13.47
N ALA A 17 0.85 -12.13 -12.75
CA ALA A 17 0.62 -10.70 -12.91
C ALA A 17 1.91 -9.91 -12.66
N SER A 18 2.37 -9.21 -13.70
CA SER A 18 3.57 -8.39 -13.61
C SER A 18 3.29 -7.14 -12.77
N HIS A 19 4.34 -6.49 -12.27
CA HIS A 19 4.19 -5.20 -11.59
C HIS A 19 3.52 -4.15 -12.49
N SER A 20 3.81 -4.15 -13.80
CA SER A 20 3.14 -3.29 -14.77
C SER A 20 1.65 -3.56 -14.88
N ASP A 21 1.21 -4.83 -14.84
CA ASP A 21 -0.22 -5.15 -14.89
C ASP A 21 -0.97 -4.61 -13.67
N VAL A 22 -0.37 -4.77 -12.49
CA VAL A 22 -0.90 -4.21 -11.23
C VAL A 22 -1.05 -2.68 -11.33
N CYS A 23 -0.01 -2.00 -11.82
CA CYS A 23 -0.03 -0.54 -11.99
C CYS A 23 -1.11 -0.10 -12.99
N GLU A 24 -1.29 -0.80 -14.11
CA GLU A 24 -2.35 -0.50 -15.08
C GLU A 24 -3.75 -0.65 -14.47
N HIS A 25 -3.98 -1.69 -13.66
CA HIS A 25 -5.26 -1.86 -12.96
C HIS A 25 -5.51 -0.76 -11.92
N MET A 26 -4.50 -0.35 -11.15
CA MET A 26 -4.62 0.77 -10.22
C MET A 26 -4.99 2.07 -10.96
N LEU A 27 -4.34 2.35 -12.09
CA LEU A 27 -4.68 3.51 -12.93
C LEU A 27 -6.09 3.41 -13.52
N ALA A 28 -6.52 2.22 -13.94
CA ALA A 28 -7.88 2.01 -14.45
C ALA A 28 -8.94 2.30 -13.37
N ILE A 29 -8.73 1.84 -12.14
CA ILE A 29 -9.61 2.17 -11.00
C ILE A 29 -9.60 3.67 -10.74
N ALA A 30 -8.43 4.31 -10.68
CA ALA A 30 -8.30 5.74 -10.46
C ALA A 30 -8.97 6.59 -11.55
N ARG A 31 -8.96 6.13 -12.81
CA ARG A 31 -9.65 6.77 -13.95
C ARG A 31 -11.17 6.57 -13.93
N SER A 32 -11.68 5.55 -13.24
CA SER A 32 -13.12 5.26 -13.17
C SER A 32 -13.93 6.28 -12.37
N GLY A 33 -13.27 7.11 -11.55
CA GLY A 33 -13.94 8.03 -10.62
C GLY A 33 -14.56 7.34 -9.40
N THR A 34 -14.22 6.07 -9.15
CA THR A 34 -14.60 5.38 -7.91
C THR A 34 -13.75 5.87 -6.75
N THR A 35 -14.36 6.06 -5.59
CA THR A 35 -13.66 6.48 -4.36
C THR A 35 -13.99 5.53 -3.22
N PHE A 36 -13.08 5.39 -2.26
CA PHE A 36 -13.24 4.56 -1.07
C PHE A 36 -12.38 5.07 0.09
N LYS A 37 -12.96 5.11 1.29
CA LYS A 37 -12.24 5.60 2.48
C LYS A 37 -11.20 4.60 2.99
N HIS A 38 -11.57 3.31 2.99
CA HIS A 38 -10.75 2.23 3.52
C HIS A 38 -10.25 1.33 2.40
N LEU A 39 -8.94 1.21 2.25
CA LEU A 39 -8.31 0.26 1.34
C LEU A 39 -7.61 -0.85 2.14
N SER A 40 -7.97 -2.10 1.86
CA SER A 40 -7.21 -3.27 2.28
C SER A 40 -6.50 -3.86 1.06
N TYR A 41 -5.18 -3.85 1.05
CA TYR A 41 -4.37 -4.34 -0.08
C TYR A 41 -3.45 -5.47 0.36
N THR A 42 -3.58 -6.64 -0.28
CA THR A 42 -2.74 -7.81 -0.02
C THR A 42 -1.81 -8.06 -1.21
N SER A 43 -0.50 -8.08 -0.96
CA SER A 43 0.53 -8.24 -1.99
C SER A 43 1.60 -9.28 -1.66
N PHE A 44 2.03 -10.01 -2.69
CA PHE A 44 3.16 -10.94 -2.59
C PHE A 44 4.52 -10.25 -2.78
N ILE A 45 4.57 -9.25 -3.66
CA ILE A 45 5.81 -8.57 -4.08
C ILE A 45 6.13 -7.33 -3.23
N GLY A 46 5.28 -7.02 -2.25
CA GLY A 46 5.33 -5.80 -1.45
C GLY A 46 4.50 -4.67 -2.06
N PHE A 47 4.51 -3.53 -1.39
CA PHE A 47 3.82 -2.31 -1.79
C PHE A 47 4.81 -1.15 -1.66
N ASP A 48 5.35 -0.65 -2.76
CA ASP A 48 6.24 0.50 -2.75
C ASP A 48 5.41 1.78 -2.60
N PRO A 49 5.42 2.45 -1.43
CA PRO A 49 4.66 3.68 -1.26
C PRO A 49 5.30 4.86 -2.01
N THR A 50 6.54 4.73 -2.50
CA THR A 50 7.26 5.82 -3.19
C THR A 50 6.94 5.91 -4.68
N ASP A 51 6.27 4.88 -5.22
CA ASP A 51 5.81 4.80 -6.61
C ASP A 51 4.70 5.82 -6.91
N ASP A 52 4.78 6.45 -8.09
CA ASP A 52 3.90 7.55 -8.51
C ASP A 52 2.49 7.06 -8.88
N VAL A 53 2.39 5.87 -9.49
CA VAL A 53 1.10 5.22 -9.81
C VAL A 53 0.38 4.88 -8.52
N VAL A 54 1.08 4.30 -7.55
CA VAL A 54 0.53 3.97 -6.24
C VAL A 54 0.00 5.22 -5.54
N GLN A 55 0.79 6.29 -5.46
CA GLN A 55 0.35 7.52 -4.81
C GLN A 55 -0.80 8.20 -5.57
N THR A 56 -0.77 8.21 -6.90
CA THR A 56 -1.87 8.73 -7.74
C THR A 56 -3.17 7.95 -7.51
N PHE A 57 -3.08 6.63 -7.38
CA PHE A 57 -4.21 5.77 -7.11
C PHE A 57 -4.84 6.07 -5.75
N LEU A 58 -4.03 6.12 -4.69
CA LEU A 58 -4.49 6.46 -3.34
C LEU A 58 -5.12 7.86 -3.31
N ASP A 59 -4.51 8.81 -4.02
CA ASP A 59 -4.96 10.19 -4.03
C ASP A 59 -6.33 10.34 -4.71
N ARG A 60 -6.43 9.88 -5.97
CA ARG A 60 -7.67 9.97 -6.77
C ARG A 60 -8.83 9.19 -6.17
N CYS A 61 -8.55 8.08 -5.49
CA CYS A 61 -9.58 7.28 -4.83
C CYS A 61 -9.99 7.84 -3.45
N GLN A 62 -9.34 8.92 -2.98
CA GLN A 62 -9.60 9.58 -1.69
C GLN A 62 -9.45 8.65 -0.48
N VAL A 63 -8.46 7.76 -0.52
CA VAL A 63 -8.19 6.80 0.55
C VAL A 63 -7.75 7.55 1.81
N ARG A 64 -8.35 7.21 2.96
CA ARG A 64 -7.95 7.75 4.27
C ARG A 64 -7.27 6.73 5.17
N SER A 65 -7.64 5.48 5.01
CA SER A 65 -7.17 4.39 5.85
C SER A 65 -6.65 3.26 4.98
N LEU A 66 -5.41 2.88 5.22
CA LEU A 66 -4.68 1.89 4.42
C LEU A 66 -4.24 0.73 5.31
N ARG A 67 -4.69 -0.48 4.97
CA ARG A 67 -4.18 -1.73 5.56
C ARG A 67 -3.44 -2.51 4.48
N LEU A 68 -2.14 -2.71 4.69
CA LEU A 68 -1.29 -3.49 3.81
C LEU A 68 -1.00 -4.86 4.44
N THR A 69 -1.16 -5.93 3.69
CA THR A 69 -0.71 -7.27 4.09
C THR A 69 0.29 -7.76 3.05
N MET A 70 1.54 -7.96 3.46
CA MET A 70 2.66 -8.19 2.55
C MET A 70 3.39 -9.49 2.91
N MET A 71 3.66 -10.32 1.91
CA MET A 71 4.49 -11.52 2.07
C MET A 71 5.99 -11.22 1.96
N ARG A 72 6.35 -10.13 1.28
CA ARG A 72 7.72 -9.61 1.15
C ARG A 72 7.70 -8.11 1.38
N GLY A 73 8.77 -7.58 1.96
CA GLY A 73 8.97 -6.14 2.05
C GLY A 73 9.01 -5.47 0.67
N PRO A 74 8.67 -4.18 0.57
CA PRO A 74 8.69 -3.48 -0.71
C PRO A 74 10.11 -3.31 -1.24
N PHE A 75 10.23 -3.32 -2.56
CA PHE A 75 11.44 -2.88 -3.24
C PHE A 75 11.41 -1.35 -3.34
N ILE A 76 12.31 -0.66 -2.63
CA ILE A 76 12.42 0.80 -2.67
C ILE A 76 13.69 1.16 -3.45
N PRO A 77 13.60 1.92 -4.55
CA PRO A 77 14.78 2.30 -5.33
C PRO A 77 15.75 3.20 -4.52
N PRO A 78 17.08 3.16 -4.78
CA PRO A 78 18.10 3.86 -3.97
C PRO A 78 18.02 5.40 -3.98
N GLN A 79 17.44 5.97 -5.03
CA GLN A 79 17.20 7.42 -5.21
C GLN A 79 15.73 7.60 -5.64
N PRO A 80 14.77 7.50 -4.71
CA PRO A 80 13.32 7.55 -5.00
C PRO A 80 12.83 8.99 -5.21
N ASP A 81 13.67 9.84 -5.81
CA ASP A 81 13.74 11.29 -5.64
C ASP A 81 12.38 11.99 -5.78
N TYR A 82 11.67 12.43 -4.73
CA TYR A 82 11.93 12.60 -3.30
C TYR A 82 10.72 12.07 -2.49
N MET A 83 10.17 10.91 -2.88
CA MET A 83 8.92 10.28 -2.39
C MET A 83 7.65 10.89 -3.00
N VAL A 84 7.44 10.65 -4.30
CA VAL A 84 6.59 11.40 -5.24
C VAL A 84 5.07 11.28 -4.98
N GLY A 85 4.23 12.23 -4.52
CA GLY A 85 4.37 13.56 -3.92
C GLY A 85 3.38 13.70 -2.73
N LYS A 86 3.54 12.81 -1.75
CA LYS A 86 2.86 12.67 -0.46
C LYS A 86 1.34 12.60 -0.48
N VAL A 87 0.83 11.49 0.05
CA VAL A 87 -0.61 11.31 0.25
C VAL A 87 -1.00 11.82 1.63
N ARG A 88 -1.59 13.02 1.70
CA ARG A 88 -1.93 13.69 2.98
C ARG A 88 -3.26 13.25 3.58
N GLN A 89 -4.16 12.71 2.75
CA GLN A 89 -5.45 12.23 3.23
C GLN A 89 -5.36 10.91 3.98
N VAL A 90 -4.28 10.13 3.79
CA VAL A 90 -4.06 8.90 4.55
C VAL A 90 -3.57 9.28 5.94
N ASP A 91 -4.40 9.03 6.94
CA ASP A 91 -4.15 9.33 8.35
C ASP A 91 -4.05 8.07 9.22
N HIS A 92 -4.46 6.91 8.69
CA HIS A 92 -4.36 5.61 9.36
C HIS A 92 -3.65 4.58 8.49
N LEU A 93 -2.59 3.95 9.03
CA LEU A 93 -1.78 2.97 8.33
C LEU A 93 -1.54 1.72 9.19
N GLU A 94 -1.84 0.56 8.61
CA GLU A 94 -1.54 -0.75 9.21
C GLU A 94 -0.63 -1.57 8.28
N LEU A 95 0.48 -2.09 8.81
CA LEU A 95 1.46 -2.91 8.09
C LEU A 95 1.48 -4.34 8.63
N GLY A 96 0.96 -5.25 7.82
CA GLY A 96 0.86 -6.68 8.09
C GLY A 96 1.94 -7.47 7.38
N GLU A 97 2.69 -8.27 8.13
CA GLU A 97 3.64 -9.24 7.57
C GLU A 97 3.02 -10.64 7.59
N VAL A 98 3.06 -11.33 6.46
CA VAL A 98 2.71 -12.76 6.40
C VAL A 98 3.95 -13.57 6.72
N VAL A 99 3.90 -14.35 7.78
CA VAL A 99 5.03 -15.11 8.31
C VAL A 99 4.66 -16.58 8.44
N GLN A 100 5.63 -17.48 8.29
CA GLN A 100 5.41 -18.92 8.53
C GLN A 100 5.23 -19.24 10.03
N LYS A 101 5.74 -18.37 10.89
CA LYS A 101 5.63 -18.44 12.35
C LYS A 101 5.70 -17.03 12.92
N PRO A 102 5.01 -16.73 14.03
CA PRO A 102 5.11 -15.43 14.68
C PRO A 102 6.56 -15.07 15.00
N ASN A 103 6.99 -13.88 14.60
CA ASN A 103 8.29 -13.35 14.97
C ASN A 103 8.12 -12.39 16.16
N ILE A 104 9.20 -12.14 16.90
CA ILE A 104 9.19 -11.16 18.00
C ILE A 104 8.90 -9.75 17.45
N PHE A 105 9.36 -9.47 16.23
CA PHE A 105 9.17 -8.20 15.55
C PHE A 105 8.63 -8.41 14.13
N ASN A 106 7.82 -7.46 13.67
CA ASN A 106 7.41 -7.37 12.27
C ASN A 106 8.55 -6.75 11.46
N SER A 107 9.04 -7.45 10.43
CA SER A 107 10.21 -7.01 9.66
C SER A 107 9.96 -5.71 8.87
N LEU A 108 8.69 -5.38 8.60
CA LEU A 108 8.28 -4.18 7.88
C LEU A 108 8.57 -2.89 8.65
N VAL A 109 8.85 -2.98 9.96
CA VAL A 109 9.28 -1.83 10.77
C VAL A 109 10.55 -1.16 10.21
N THR A 110 11.39 -1.92 9.49
CA THR A 110 12.58 -1.39 8.82
C THR A 110 12.26 -0.33 7.76
N TYR A 111 11.04 -0.33 7.22
CA TYR A 111 10.56 0.63 6.23
C TYR A 111 9.78 1.81 6.85
N GLU A 112 9.65 1.89 8.19
CA GLU A 112 8.86 2.92 8.88
C GLU A 112 9.18 4.33 8.40
N ASN A 113 10.48 4.64 8.31
CA ASN A 113 10.95 5.96 7.87
C ASN A 113 10.51 6.29 6.43
N VAL A 114 10.36 5.29 5.57
CA VAL A 114 9.87 5.47 4.21
C VAL A 114 8.38 5.80 4.23
N PHE A 115 7.59 4.97 4.91
CA PHE A 115 6.14 5.14 5.03
C PHE A 115 5.78 6.48 5.69
N LYS A 116 6.41 6.86 6.81
CA LYS A 116 6.13 8.15 7.49
C LYS A 116 6.47 9.37 6.66
N LYS A 117 7.44 9.29 5.75
CA LYS A 117 7.75 10.41 4.86
C LYS A 117 6.76 10.51 3.69
N VAL A 118 6.26 9.40 3.15
CA VAL A 118 5.21 9.37 2.11
C VAL A 118 3.85 9.77 2.66
N PHE A 119 3.50 9.32 3.87
CA PHE A 119 2.22 9.55 4.55
C PHE A 119 2.40 10.48 5.75
N PRO A 120 2.55 11.81 5.52
CA PRO A 120 2.93 12.75 6.58
C PRO A 120 1.87 12.95 7.66
N SER A 121 0.63 12.52 7.42
CA SER A 121 -0.49 12.66 8.36
C SER A 121 -0.65 11.45 9.30
N VAL A 122 0.08 10.37 9.04
CA VAL A 122 0.09 9.16 9.88
C VAL A 122 0.98 9.43 11.10
N GLN A 123 0.39 9.43 12.29
CA GLN A 123 1.12 9.61 13.56
C GLN A 123 1.83 8.32 13.97
N ASP A 124 1.08 7.23 14.02
CA ASP A 124 1.56 5.90 14.40
C ASP A 124 1.23 4.88 13.31
N ILE A 125 2.14 3.93 13.10
CA ILE A 125 1.94 2.79 12.20
C ILE A 125 1.60 1.58 13.07
N HIS A 126 0.45 0.96 12.81
CA HIS A 126 0.08 -0.27 13.50
C HIS A 126 0.67 -1.48 12.77
N TYR A 127 1.54 -2.23 13.44
CA TYR A 127 2.13 -3.44 12.89
C TYR A 127 1.38 -4.68 13.37
N PHE A 128 1.11 -5.62 12.47
CA PHE A 128 0.51 -6.91 12.81
C PHE A 128 1.16 -8.05 12.02
N GLN A 129 0.93 -9.29 12.44
CA GLN A 129 1.40 -10.47 11.71
C GLN A 129 0.24 -11.42 11.44
N HIS A 130 0.26 -12.04 10.27
CA HIS A 130 -0.63 -13.17 9.93
C HIS A 130 0.23 -14.43 9.81
N TRP A 131 -0.23 -15.52 10.43
CA TRP A 131 0.43 -16.83 10.47
C TRP A 131 -0.50 -17.94 9.99
#